data_AF-A0A0D0DET0-F1
#
_entry.id   AF-A0A0D0DET0-F1
#
_cell.length_a   1.000
_cell.length_b   1.000
_cell.length_c   1.000
_cell.angle_alpha   90.00
_cell.angle_beta   90.00
_cell.angle_gamma   90.00
#
_symmetry.space_group_name_H-M   'P 1'
#
loop_
_entity.id
_entity.type
_entity.pdbx_description
1 polymer ?
#
loop_
_entity_poly.entity_id
_entity_poly.type
_entity_poly.pdbx_seq_one_letter_code
_entity_poly.pdbx_strand_id
1 'polypeptide(L)'
;MGGLFSRRRDAPQQVNPSVADIEARHRAEAAQRKAEEDAREARELFEKIKSQAEEDRERAHARQEEADQAAARARDESQRMMMDMVAAERTALNAKALAEAAANSAREDAAKLAQEAREERDRAKRIQEDAEKAAAAARQEAERMQRIADEERRKADAGRDEAVKAARAAAEEAKKAHAAKEEAEKQLKEGIQPVVTPSPEELAATKKKVQYKEGLFHFAVAGVAGSGKSSLINALRGLRNKDAGAAATGAVETTLVMTRYPDNNPDYPFVWYDIPGAGTLKIPEWQYFNIQGLYVFDCIVVLFDNRFTMTDIAILNNSRRFKIPTYIVRSKADQHIRNIMKDTGYDSDESEEEGVERRNRLYKAARKQFIQETRKSVKANLENANLPDQRVYIISNDTMQAIVREKTPKKTIDELDLLSDLFNEAHVRRSAQLAEAVANAAGASSGSRH
;
A
#
# COMPACT_ATOMS: atom_id res chain seq x y z
N MET A 1 -63.87 -167.23 -37.50
CA MET A 1 -62.94 -168.12 -38.26
C MET A 1 -62.32 -169.09 -37.26
N GLY A 2 -62.17 -170.41 -37.51
CA GLY A 2 -60.97 -171.08 -38.06
C GLY A 2 -60.03 -171.60 -36.93
N GLY A 3 -59.32 -172.74 -36.97
CA GLY A 3 -59.19 -173.85 -37.93
C GLY A 3 -57.71 -174.13 -38.31
N LEU A 4 -57.16 -175.36 -38.38
CA LEU A 4 -57.65 -176.73 -38.05
C LEU A 4 -56.46 -177.75 -38.00
N PHE A 5 -56.69 -179.01 -37.60
CA PHE A 5 -55.81 -180.23 -37.72
C PHE A 5 -54.51 -180.36 -36.85
N SER A 6 -54.50 -181.26 -35.81
CA SER A 6 -53.31 -181.83 -35.08
C SER A 6 -53.67 -183.02 -34.11
N ARG A 7 -52.71 -183.86 -33.61
CA ARG A 7 -52.97 -185.10 -32.78
C ARG A 7 -51.82 -185.62 -31.84
N ARG A 8 -52.16 -186.22 -30.67
CA ARG A 8 -51.44 -187.22 -29.76
C ARG A 8 -50.05 -186.83 -29.13
N ARG A 9 -49.29 -187.58 -28.28
CA ARG A 9 -49.15 -189.02 -27.86
C ARG A 9 -49.29 -189.35 -26.31
N ASP A 10 -48.39 -190.15 -25.68
CA ASP A 10 -48.67 -191.10 -24.55
C ASP A 10 -47.48 -191.39 -23.55
N ALA A 11 -47.73 -192.02 -22.37
CA ALA A 11 -46.78 -192.56 -21.32
C ALA A 11 -47.54 -193.55 -20.34
N PRO A 12 -47.08 -194.09 -19.17
CA PRO A 12 -45.76 -194.27 -18.44
C PRO A 12 -45.51 -195.75 -17.95
N GLN A 13 -44.68 -196.09 -16.90
CA GLN A 13 -44.89 -197.20 -15.87
C GLN A 13 -43.87 -197.38 -14.65
N GLN A 14 -43.91 -198.50 -13.86
CA GLN A 14 -43.90 -198.59 -12.34
C GLN A 14 -43.04 -199.71 -11.58
N VAL A 15 -43.13 -199.78 -10.20
CA VAL A 15 -42.99 -200.93 -9.20
C VAL A 15 -41.83 -200.85 -8.10
N ASN A 16 -41.92 -201.49 -6.88
CA ASN A 16 -41.17 -201.14 -5.62
C ASN A 16 -40.47 -202.26 -4.67
N PRO A 17 -40.77 -202.53 -3.34
CA PRO A 17 -39.72 -202.63 -2.23
C PRO A 17 -39.73 -203.86 -1.22
N SER A 18 -38.87 -203.89 -0.14
CA SER A 18 -38.79 -204.94 0.95
C SER A 18 -38.16 -204.50 2.33
N VAL A 19 -37.69 -205.42 3.21
CA VAL A 19 -37.42 -205.24 4.69
C VAL A 19 -35.94 -205.06 5.13
N ALA A 20 -34.94 -205.50 4.36
CA ALA A 20 -33.53 -205.50 4.81
C ALA A 20 -32.94 -204.09 5.08
N ASP A 21 -33.61 -203.04 4.58
CA ASP A 21 -33.15 -201.65 4.60
C ASP A 21 -33.17 -200.99 5.99
N ILE A 22 -33.69 -201.68 7.01
CA ILE A 22 -33.77 -201.17 8.40
C ILE A 22 -32.38 -200.92 8.99
N GLU A 23 -31.38 -201.77 8.72
CA GLU A 23 -29.99 -201.52 9.15
C GLU A 23 -29.22 -200.56 8.23
N ALA A 24 -29.70 -200.33 7.00
CA ALA A 24 -29.12 -199.36 6.08
C ALA A 24 -29.41 -197.92 6.51
N ARG A 25 -30.61 -197.65 7.04
CA ARG A 25 -31.04 -196.33 7.54
C ARG A 25 -30.04 -195.70 8.52
N HIS A 26 -29.58 -196.47 9.51
CA HIS A 26 -28.69 -195.94 10.55
C HIS A 26 -27.33 -195.44 10.03
N ARG A 27 -26.83 -195.98 8.91
CA ARG A 27 -25.60 -195.48 8.26
C ARG A 27 -25.86 -194.29 7.32
N ALA A 28 -27.07 -194.15 6.78
CA ALA A 28 -27.46 -192.99 5.98
C ALA A 28 -27.67 -191.74 6.85
N GLU A 29 -28.35 -191.88 8.00
CA GLU A 29 -28.66 -190.76 8.91
C GLU A 29 -27.41 -190.07 9.48
N ALA A 30 -26.34 -190.84 9.73
CA ALA A 30 -25.05 -190.30 10.18
C ALA A 30 -24.32 -189.51 9.08
N ALA A 31 -24.53 -189.85 7.80
CA ALA A 31 -23.91 -189.16 6.67
C ALA A 31 -24.64 -187.86 6.30
N GLN A 32 -25.99 -187.83 6.42
CA GLN A 32 -26.77 -186.63 6.10
C GLN A 32 -26.47 -185.45 7.03
N ARG A 33 -26.44 -185.67 8.36
CA ARG A 33 -26.29 -184.57 9.33
C ARG A 33 -25.02 -183.74 9.11
N LYS A 34 -23.90 -184.40 8.78
CA LYS A 34 -22.63 -183.70 8.52
C LYS A 34 -22.72 -182.80 7.29
N ALA A 35 -23.41 -183.25 6.23
CA ALA A 35 -23.63 -182.44 5.04
C ALA A 35 -24.57 -181.24 5.27
N GLU A 36 -25.45 -181.29 6.29
CA GLU A 36 -26.32 -180.17 6.67
C GLU A 36 -25.59 -179.09 7.49
N GLU A 37 -24.56 -179.46 8.25
CA GLU A 37 -23.69 -178.50 8.97
C GLU A 37 -22.76 -177.77 8.00
N ASP A 38 -22.01 -178.49 7.15
CA ASP A 38 -21.14 -177.91 6.12
C ASP A 38 -21.92 -176.95 5.18
N ALA A 39 -23.18 -177.28 4.86
CA ALA A 39 -24.06 -176.47 4.02
C ALA A 39 -24.68 -175.24 4.71
N ARG A 40 -24.59 -175.12 6.04
CA ARG A 40 -24.99 -173.91 6.79
C ARG A 40 -23.87 -172.89 6.85
N GLU A 41 -22.67 -173.29 7.25
CA GLU A 41 -21.53 -172.37 7.39
C GLU A 41 -21.21 -171.65 6.07
N ALA A 42 -21.27 -172.39 4.94
CA ALA A 42 -21.09 -171.84 3.61
C ALA A 42 -22.10 -170.74 3.22
N ARG A 43 -23.32 -170.75 3.79
CA ARG A 43 -24.36 -169.74 3.53
C ARG A 43 -24.19 -168.48 4.38
N GLU A 44 -23.81 -168.63 5.66
CA GLU A 44 -23.59 -167.49 6.54
C GLU A 44 -22.38 -166.63 6.12
N LEU A 45 -21.35 -167.27 5.55
CA LEU A 45 -20.21 -166.56 4.95
C LEU A 45 -20.62 -165.76 3.70
N PHE A 46 -21.51 -166.31 2.87
CA PHE A 46 -21.93 -165.68 1.61
C PHE A 46 -22.76 -164.40 1.85
N GLU A 47 -23.71 -164.43 2.79
CA GLU A 47 -24.50 -163.23 3.16
C GLU A 47 -23.63 -162.12 3.76
N LYS A 48 -22.64 -162.45 4.60
CA LYS A 48 -21.70 -161.46 5.16
C LYS A 48 -20.87 -160.75 4.08
N ILE A 49 -20.44 -161.47 3.04
CA ILE A 49 -19.72 -160.88 1.90
C ILE A 49 -20.66 -159.98 1.07
N LYS A 50 -21.92 -160.39 0.89
CA LYS A 50 -22.92 -159.63 0.14
C LYS A 50 -23.23 -158.28 0.80
N SER A 51 -23.50 -158.24 2.10
CA SER A 51 -23.87 -157.00 2.80
C SER A 51 -22.74 -155.97 2.84
N GLN A 52 -21.48 -156.41 3.04
CA GLN A 52 -20.31 -155.51 2.97
C GLN A 52 -20.15 -154.88 1.58
N ALA A 53 -20.40 -155.64 0.51
CA ALA A 53 -20.34 -155.13 -0.86
C ALA A 53 -21.49 -154.16 -1.23
N GLU A 54 -22.57 -154.16 -0.46
CA GLU A 54 -23.70 -153.22 -0.61
C GLU A 54 -23.41 -151.91 0.16
N GLU A 55 -22.94 -151.96 1.41
CA GLU A 55 -22.56 -150.75 2.18
C GLU A 55 -21.50 -149.88 1.47
N ASP A 56 -20.45 -150.50 0.93
CA ASP A 56 -19.34 -149.73 0.31
C ASP A 56 -19.75 -149.09 -1.03
N ARG A 57 -20.81 -149.58 -1.68
CA ARG A 57 -21.41 -148.91 -2.86
C ARG A 57 -22.17 -147.65 -2.47
N GLU A 58 -22.98 -147.69 -1.41
CA GLU A 58 -23.72 -146.53 -0.94
C GLU A 58 -22.78 -145.41 -0.46
N ARG A 59 -21.71 -145.78 0.27
CA ARG A 59 -20.64 -144.87 0.69
C ARG A 59 -19.91 -144.20 -0.48
N ALA A 60 -19.79 -144.87 -1.62
CA ALA A 60 -19.19 -144.29 -2.82
C ALA A 60 -20.12 -143.27 -3.50
N HIS A 61 -21.42 -143.58 -3.60
CA HIS A 61 -22.42 -142.70 -4.23
C HIS A 61 -22.57 -141.37 -3.47
N ALA A 62 -22.74 -141.43 -2.15
CA ALA A 62 -22.94 -140.24 -1.32
C ALA A 62 -21.78 -139.23 -1.43
N ARG A 63 -20.53 -139.72 -1.48
CA ARG A 63 -19.33 -138.87 -1.65
C ARG A 63 -19.29 -138.16 -3.00
N GLN A 64 -19.85 -138.77 -4.05
CA GLN A 64 -19.90 -138.16 -5.37
C GLN A 64 -20.96 -137.06 -5.43
N GLU A 65 -22.13 -137.28 -4.82
CA GLU A 65 -23.21 -136.29 -4.72
C GLU A 65 -22.81 -135.05 -3.90
N GLU A 66 -22.05 -135.22 -2.81
CA GLU A 66 -21.48 -134.08 -2.05
C GLU A 66 -20.51 -133.24 -2.89
N ALA A 67 -19.65 -133.89 -3.69
CA ALA A 67 -18.66 -133.22 -4.54
C ALA A 67 -19.33 -132.38 -5.66
N ASP A 68 -20.34 -132.94 -6.33
CA ASP A 68 -21.09 -132.23 -7.38
C ASP A 68 -21.91 -131.06 -6.80
N GLN A 69 -22.50 -131.22 -5.60
CA GLN A 69 -23.19 -130.11 -4.91
C GLN A 69 -22.23 -128.98 -4.50
N ALA A 70 -21.01 -129.29 -4.05
CA ALA A 70 -20.00 -128.29 -3.73
C ALA A 70 -19.56 -127.51 -4.98
N ALA A 71 -19.32 -128.23 -6.10
CA ALA A 71 -18.94 -127.63 -7.38
C ALA A 71 -20.04 -126.73 -7.97
N ALA A 72 -21.32 -127.05 -7.74
CA ALA A 72 -22.43 -126.21 -8.17
C ALA A 72 -22.49 -124.87 -7.42
N ARG A 73 -22.37 -124.88 -6.08
CA ARG A 73 -22.45 -123.66 -5.24
C ARG A 73 -21.34 -122.66 -5.57
N ALA A 74 -20.10 -123.15 -5.73
CA ALA A 74 -18.95 -122.30 -6.07
C ALA A 74 -19.10 -121.57 -7.43
N ARG A 75 -19.81 -122.16 -8.40
CA ARG A 75 -20.12 -121.51 -9.69
C ARG A 75 -21.16 -120.41 -9.54
N ASP A 76 -22.21 -120.66 -8.74
CA ASP A 76 -23.30 -119.70 -8.54
C ASP A 76 -22.83 -118.45 -7.78
N GLU A 77 -21.99 -118.62 -6.75
CA GLU A 77 -21.34 -117.51 -6.03
C GLU A 77 -20.42 -116.69 -6.93
N SER A 78 -19.61 -117.35 -7.77
CA SER A 78 -18.72 -116.68 -8.72
C SER A 78 -19.48 -115.85 -9.76
N GLN A 79 -20.61 -116.34 -10.28
CA GLN A 79 -21.44 -115.60 -11.23
C GLN A 79 -22.09 -114.36 -10.62
N ARG A 80 -22.53 -114.43 -9.35
CA ARG A 80 -23.09 -113.27 -8.63
C ARG A 80 -22.06 -112.16 -8.46
N MET A 81 -20.86 -112.49 -7.98
CA MET A 81 -19.77 -111.51 -7.82
C MET A 81 -19.41 -110.81 -9.14
N MET A 82 -19.44 -111.53 -10.27
CA MET A 82 -19.17 -110.93 -11.58
C MET A 82 -20.27 -109.97 -12.03
N MET A 83 -21.55 -110.28 -11.76
CA MET A 83 -22.67 -109.39 -12.10
C MET A 83 -22.66 -108.11 -11.26
N ASP A 84 -22.41 -108.22 -9.95
CA ASP A 84 -22.33 -107.05 -9.05
C ASP A 84 -21.18 -106.10 -9.44
N MET A 85 -20.03 -106.66 -9.84
CA MET A 85 -18.89 -105.87 -10.33
C MET A 85 -19.22 -105.07 -11.60
N VAL A 86 -19.89 -105.69 -12.57
CA VAL A 86 -20.32 -105.03 -13.82
C VAL A 86 -21.39 -103.95 -13.56
N ALA A 87 -22.27 -104.16 -12.59
CA ALA A 87 -23.24 -103.15 -12.17
C ALA A 87 -22.56 -101.94 -11.49
N ALA A 88 -21.55 -102.17 -10.65
CA ALA A 88 -20.77 -101.12 -10.01
C ALA A 88 -19.95 -100.29 -11.02
N GLU A 89 -19.28 -100.94 -11.97
CA GLU A 89 -18.54 -100.23 -13.03
C GLU A 89 -19.45 -99.34 -13.89
N ARG A 90 -20.61 -99.86 -14.29
CA ARG A 90 -21.57 -99.12 -15.13
C ARG A 90 -22.19 -97.91 -14.41
N THR A 91 -22.39 -97.97 -13.10
CA THR A 91 -22.87 -96.83 -12.31
C THR A 91 -21.78 -95.77 -12.11
N ALA A 92 -20.52 -96.19 -11.87
CA ALA A 92 -19.38 -95.27 -11.78
C ALA A 92 -19.12 -94.50 -13.09
N LEU A 93 -19.19 -95.18 -14.24
CA LEU A 93 -19.03 -94.55 -15.56
C LEU A 93 -20.12 -93.50 -15.84
N ASN A 94 -21.39 -93.84 -15.55
CA ASN A 94 -22.51 -92.90 -15.72
C ASN A 94 -22.39 -91.68 -14.81
N ALA A 95 -21.99 -91.86 -13.54
CA ALA A 95 -21.78 -90.76 -12.60
C ALA A 95 -20.67 -89.81 -13.06
N LYS A 96 -19.56 -90.35 -13.60
CA LYS A 96 -18.47 -89.55 -14.17
C LYS A 96 -18.92 -88.74 -15.39
N ALA A 97 -19.66 -89.34 -16.32
CA ALA A 97 -20.13 -88.64 -17.52
C ALA A 97 -21.07 -87.46 -17.18
N LEU A 98 -21.95 -87.63 -16.19
CA LEU A 98 -22.82 -86.54 -15.70
C LEU A 98 -22.03 -85.41 -15.04
N ALA A 99 -20.99 -85.73 -14.26
CA ALA A 99 -20.13 -84.73 -13.64
C ALA A 99 -19.31 -83.92 -14.68
N GLU A 100 -18.78 -84.58 -15.71
CA GLU A 100 -18.03 -83.91 -16.79
C GLU A 100 -18.94 -83.01 -17.65
N ALA A 101 -20.18 -83.44 -17.93
CA ALA A 101 -21.17 -82.61 -18.62
C ALA A 101 -21.52 -81.33 -17.82
N ALA A 102 -21.82 -81.47 -16.52
CA ALA A 102 -22.15 -80.34 -15.65
C ALA A 102 -20.97 -79.37 -15.44
N ALA A 103 -19.73 -79.89 -15.41
CA ALA A 103 -18.53 -79.07 -15.31
C ALA A 103 -18.27 -78.23 -16.57
N ASN A 104 -18.68 -78.71 -17.75
CA ASN A 104 -18.49 -78.01 -19.02
C ASN A 104 -19.53 -76.90 -19.23
N SER A 105 -20.82 -77.15 -18.99
CA SER A 105 -21.85 -76.10 -19.09
C SER A 105 -21.59 -74.94 -18.13
N ALA A 106 -21.24 -75.25 -16.87
CA ALA A 106 -20.87 -74.23 -15.88
C ALA A 106 -19.65 -73.37 -16.30
N ARG A 107 -18.73 -73.92 -17.09
CA ARG A 107 -17.59 -73.16 -17.66
C ARG A 107 -18.00 -72.27 -18.82
N GLU A 108 -18.89 -72.75 -19.70
CA GLU A 108 -19.39 -71.96 -20.84
C GLU A 108 -20.22 -70.76 -20.37
N ASP A 109 -21.10 -70.95 -19.39
CA ASP A 109 -21.94 -69.86 -18.86
C ASP A 109 -21.12 -68.85 -18.03
N ALA A 110 -20.14 -69.33 -17.26
CA ALA A 110 -19.16 -68.44 -16.60
C ALA A 110 -18.31 -67.66 -17.62
N ALA A 111 -17.98 -68.24 -18.78
CA ALA A 111 -17.23 -67.55 -19.83
C ALA A 111 -18.07 -66.44 -20.51
N LYS A 112 -19.37 -66.68 -20.77
CA LYS A 112 -20.29 -65.67 -21.32
C LYS A 112 -20.44 -64.48 -20.38
N LEU A 113 -20.77 -64.74 -19.11
CA LEU A 113 -20.87 -63.70 -18.06
C LEU A 113 -19.56 -62.91 -17.91
N ALA A 114 -18.41 -63.58 -17.99
CA ALA A 114 -17.10 -62.94 -17.95
C ALA A 114 -16.75 -62.14 -19.22
N GLN A 115 -17.38 -62.39 -20.37
CA GLN A 115 -17.27 -61.55 -21.56
C GLN A 115 -18.19 -60.33 -21.46
N GLU A 116 -19.47 -60.52 -21.11
CA GLU A 116 -20.45 -59.45 -20.97
C GLU A 116 -19.97 -58.40 -19.95
N ALA A 117 -19.49 -58.83 -18.78
CA ALA A 117 -18.92 -57.94 -17.76
C ALA A 117 -17.63 -57.22 -18.21
N ARG A 118 -16.87 -57.75 -19.19
CA ARG A 118 -15.73 -57.03 -19.80
C ARG A 118 -16.22 -55.96 -20.76
N GLU A 119 -17.18 -56.30 -21.62
CA GLU A 119 -17.75 -55.36 -22.58
C GLU A 119 -18.45 -54.19 -21.88
N GLU A 120 -19.21 -54.43 -20.81
CA GLU A 120 -19.80 -53.36 -20.01
C GLU A 120 -18.72 -52.48 -19.35
N ARG A 121 -17.70 -53.09 -18.75
CA ARG A 121 -16.61 -52.33 -18.11
C ARG A 121 -15.83 -51.47 -19.11
N ASP A 122 -15.59 -51.96 -20.31
CA ASP A 122 -14.84 -51.22 -21.33
C ASP A 122 -15.73 -50.18 -22.05
N ARG A 123 -17.07 -50.36 -22.10
CA ARG A 123 -18.03 -49.29 -22.45
C ARG A 123 -18.05 -48.20 -21.37
N ALA A 124 -18.13 -48.56 -20.09
CA ALA A 124 -18.11 -47.62 -18.96
C ALA A 124 -16.81 -46.80 -18.93
N LYS A 125 -15.66 -47.43 -19.19
CA LYS A 125 -14.37 -46.72 -19.34
C LYS A 125 -14.38 -45.66 -20.44
N ARG A 126 -14.89 -45.97 -21.64
CA ARG A 126 -14.96 -44.98 -22.73
C ARG A 126 -15.82 -43.77 -22.34
N ILE A 127 -16.98 -44.02 -21.74
CA ILE A 127 -17.86 -42.96 -21.22
C ILE A 127 -17.14 -42.11 -20.16
N GLN A 128 -16.38 -42.74 -19.25
CA GLN A 128 -15.59 -42.02 -18.26
C GLN A 128 -14.45 -41.21 -18.90
N GLU A 129 -13.65 -41.80 -19.80
CA GLU A 129 -12.56 -41.10 -20.48
C GLU A 129 -13.04 -39.91 -21.30
N ASP A 130 -14.18 -40.02 -21.99
CA ASP A 130 -14.75 -38.92 -22.77
C ASP A 130 -15.40 -37.86 -21.88
N ALA A 131 -16.00 -38.23 -20.75
CA ALA A 131 -16.45 -37.30 -19.72
C ALA A 131 -15.26 -36.56 -19.05
N GLU A 132 -14.13 -37.23 -18.81
CA GLU A 132 -12.91 -36.63 -18.28
C GLU A 132 -12.27 -35.66 -19.29
N LYS A 133 -12.24 -36.00 -20.58
CA LYS A 133 -11.81 -35.08 -21.66
C LYS A 133 -12.72 -33.84 -21.74
N ALA A 134 -14.04 -34.02 -21.70
CA ALA A 134 -15.00 -32.92 -21.72
C ALA A 134 -14.87 -32.02 -20.48
N ALA A 135 -14.72 -32.62 -19.28
CA ALA A 135 -14.49 -31.89 -18.05
C ALA A 135 -13.14 -31.14 -18.04
N ALA A 136 -12.10 -31.70 -18.63
CA ALA A 136 -10.80 -31.04 -18.78
C ALA A 136 -10.88 -29.84 -19.74
N ALA A 137 -11.58 -29.97 -20.87
CA ALA A 137 -11.83 -28.85 -21.81
C ALA A 137 -12.62 -27.72 -21.14
N ALA A 138 -13.74 -28.04 -20.48
CA ALA A 138 -14.57 -27.06 -19.76
C ALA A 138 -13.79 -26.35 -18.63
N ARG A 139 -12.89 -27.06 -17.93
CA ARG A 139 -11.99 -26.45 -16.93
C ARG A 139 -10.99 -25.49 -17.57
N GLN A 140 -10.39 -25.83 -18.72
CA GLN A 140 -9.46 -24.93 -19.42
C GLN A 140 -10.15 -23.67 -19.95
N GLU A 141 -11.39 -23.77 -20.42
CA GLU A 141 -12.18 -22.60 -20.84
C GLU A 141 -12.59 -21.74 -19.64
N ALA A 142 -13.04 -22.35 -18.54
CA ALA A 142 -13.33 -21.64 -17.30
C ALA A 142 -12.10 -20.92 -16.72
N GLU A 143 -10.92 -21.55 -16.71
CA GLU A 143 -9.67 -20.91 -16.30
C GLU A 143 -9.28 -19.74 -17.22
N ARG A 144 -9.47 -19.86 -18.55
CA ARG A 144 -9.22 -18.75 -19.48
C ARG A 144 -10.14 -17.56 -19.20
N MET A 145 -11.43 -17.81 -19.02
CA MET A 145 -12.42 -16.78 -18.69
C MET A 145 -12.12 -16.12 -17.34
N GLN A 146 -11.73 -16.89 -16.31
CA GLN A 146 -11.32 -16.35 -15.02
C GLN A 146 -10.06 -15.48 -15.12
N ARG A 147 -9.03 -15.92 -15.86
CA ARG A 147 -7.80 -15.14 -16.06
C ARG A 147 -8.07 -13.80 -16.75
N ILE A 148 -8.95 -13.78 -17.75
CA ILE A 148 -9.36 -12.54 -18.43
C ILE A 148 -10.09 -11.60 -17.45
N ALA A 149 -11.08 -12.12 -16.71
CA ALA A 149 -11.83 -11.35 -15.73
C ALA A 149 -10.95 -10.79 -14.59
N ASP A 150 -9.99 -11.59 -14.08
CA ASP A 150 -9.03 -11.14 -13.08
C ASP A 150 -8.04 -10.09 -13.63
N GLU A 151 -7.66 -10.17 -14.90
CA GLU A 151 -6.78 -9.18 -15.53
C GLU A 151 -7.51 -7.85 -15.81
N GLU A 152 -8.75 -7.90 -16.28
CA GLU A 152 -9.61 -6.71 -16.40
C GLU A 152 -9.87 -6.06 -15.04
N ARG A 153 -10.19 -6.87 -14.01
CA ARG A 153 -10.40 -6.40 -12.65
C ARG A 153 -9.14 -5.75 -12.07
N ARG A 154 -7.96 -6.35 -12.25
CA ARG A 154 -6.67 -5.75 -11.84
C ARG A 154 -6.41 -4.40 -12.55
N LYS A 155 -6.75 -4.26 -13.83
CA LYS A 155 -6.64 -2.99 -14.56
C LYS A 155 -7.61 -1.93 -14.01
N ALA A 156 -8.85 -2.32 -13.73
CA ALA A 156 -9.86 -1.43 -13.14
C ALA A 156 -9.50 -0.97 -11.72
N ASP A 157 -9.00 -1.89 -10.87
CA ASP A 157 -8.58 -1.57 -9.51
C ASP A 157 -7.29 -0.73 -9.50
N ALA A 158 -6.32 -1.00 -10.39
CA ALA A 158 -5.13 -0.16 -10.55
C ALA A 158 -5.47 1.28 -11.00
N GLY A 159 -6.37 1.44 -11.99
CA GLY A 159 -6.84 2.75 -12.44
C GLY A 159 -7.61 3.52 -11.35
N ARG A 160 -8.35 2.82 -10.49
CA ARG A 160 -8.97 3.42 -9.29
C ARG A 160 -7.92 3.89 -8.28
N ASP A 161 -6.93 3.06 -8.00
CA ASP A 161 -5.84 3.40 -7.08
C ASP A 161 -5.04 4.63 -7.54
N GLU A 162 -4.79 4.75 -8.85
CA GLU A 162 -4.12 5.90 -9.45
C GLU A 162 -4.99 7.16 -9.41
N ALA A 163 -6.28 7.05 -9.75
CA ALA A 163 -7.23 8.15 -9.61
C ALA A 163 -7.38 8.63 -8.14
N VAL A 164 -7.39 7.71 -7.16
CA VAL A 164 -7.43 8.04 -5.73
C VAL A 164 -6.13 8.70 -5.27
N LYS A 165 -4.96 8.27 -5.76
CA LYS A 165 -3.67 8.93 -5.49
C LYS A 165 -3.65 10.36 -6.05
N ALA A 166 -4.09 10.55 -7.30
CA ALA A 166 -4.18 11.86 -7.94
C ALA A 166 -5.16 12.79 -7.20
N ALA A 167 -6.36 12.31 -6.88
CA ALA A 167 -7.35 13.07 -6.12
C ALA A 167 -6.85 13.44 -4.71
N ARG A 168 -6.12 12.54 -4.04
CA ARG A 168 -5.52 12.82 -2.73
C ARG A 168 -4.38 13.84 -2.81
N ALA A 169 -3.55 13.79 -3.86
CA ALA A 169 -2.51 14.79 -4.09
C ALA A 169 -3.12 16.18 -4.32
N ALA A 170 -4.10 16.29 -5.22
CA ALA A 170 -4.83 17.54 -5.48
C ALA A 170 -5.57 18.07 -4.23
N ALA A 171 -6.14 17.18 -3.40
CA ALA A 171 -6.78 17.57 -2.14
C ALA A 171 -5.79 18.09 -1.09
N GLU A 172 -4.60 17.50 -0.97
CA GLU A 172 -3.55 18.01 -0.07
C GLU A 172 -2.92 19.31 -0.59
N GLU A 173 -2.81 19.50 -1.91
CA GLU A 173 -2.39 20.77 -2.52
C GLU A 173 -3.45 21.86 -2.31
N ALA A 174 -4.73 21.55 -2.53
CA ALA A 174 -5.84 22.46 -2.24
C ALA A 174 -5.92 22.83 -0.74
N LYS A 175 -5.68 21.88 0.18
CA LYS A 175 -5.55 22.18 1.61
C LYS A 175 -4.38 23.10 1.91
N LYS A 176 -3.20 22.89 1.31
CA LYS A 176 -2.04 23.78 1.48
C LYS A 176 -2.33 25.19 0.95
N ALA A 177 -2.98 25.31 -0.20
CA ALA A 177 -3.41 26.59 -0.74
C ALA A 177 -4.45 27.28 0.14
N HIS A 178 -5.42 26.54 0.69
CA HIS A 178 -6.42 27.08 1.60
C HIS A 178 -5.80 27.51 2.94
N ALA A 179 -4.93 26.68 3.52
CA ALA A 179 -4.20 26.99 4.75
C ALA A 179 -3.29 28.20 4.57
N ALA A 180 -2.55 28.31 3.46
CA ALA A 180 -1.73 29.48 3.16
C ALA A 180 -2.57 30.75 2.95
N LYS A 181 -3.78 30.62 2.39
CA LYS A 181 -4.74 31.73 2.23
C LYS A 181 -5.35 32.15 3.57
N GLU A 182 -5.79 31.21 4.40
CA GLU A 182 -6.28 31.50 5.75
C GLU A 182 -5.18 32.05 6.66
N GLU A 183 -3.94 31.55 6.52
CA GLU A 183 -2.80 32.08 7.26
C GLU A 183 -2.43 33.49 6.79
N ALA A 184 -2.47 33.78 5.48
CA ALA A 184 -2.27 35.14 4.96
C ALA A 184 -3.41 36.09 5.38
N GLU A 185 -4.67 35.66 5.34
CA GLU A 185 -5.83 36.45 5.83
C GLU A 185 -5.78 36.66 7.34
N LYS A 186 -5.29 35.67 8.10
CA LYS A 186 -5.06 35.77 9.54
C LYS A 186 -3.89 36.69 9.86
N GLN A 187 -2.75 36.58 9.17
CA GLN A 187 -1.61 37.49 9.31
C GLN A 187 -2.00 38.94 8.97
N LEU A 188 -2.80 39.14 7.92
CA LEU A 188 -3.38 40.45 7.58
C LEU A 188 -4.29 41.01 8.70
N LYS A 189 -5.06 40.13 9.36
CA LYS A 189 -5.96 40.46 10.48
C LYS A 189 -5.23 40.64 11.83
N GLU A 190 -4.07 40.00 11.99
CA GLU A 190 -3.16 40.12 13.13
C GLU A 190 -2.11 41.24 12.93
N GLY A 191 -2.17 41.97 11.81
CA GLY A 191 -1.38 43.17 11.55
C GLY A 191 0.02 42.94 10.98
N ILE A 192 0.38 41.69 10.61
CA ILE A 192 1.63 41.37 9.92
C ILE A 192 1.49 41.81 8.46
N GLN A 193 1.92 43.05 8.20
CA GLN A 193 1.82 43.70 6.89
C GLN A 193 2.65 42.93 5.84
N PRO A 194 2.08 42.58 4.67
CA PRO A 194 2.73 41.71 3.70
C PRO A 194 4.01 42.33 3.13
N VAL A 195 4.99 41.46 2.90
CA VAL A 195 6.33 41.80 2.42
C VAL A 195 6.28 42.15 0.92
N VAL A 196 5.87 43.37 0.60
CA VAL A 196 5.97 43.90 -0.76
C VAL A 196 7.38 44.45 -0.98
N THR A 197 8.31 43.58 -1.38
CA THR A 197 9.56 43.97 -2.02
C THR A 197 9.30 44.25 -3.51
N PRO A 198 9.56 45.46 -4.02
CA PRO A 198 9.33 45.78 -5.43
C PRO A 198 10.14 44.88 -6.37
N SER A 199 9.55 44.56 -7.52
CA SER A 199 10.23 43.87 -8.61
C SER A 199 11.32 44.75 -9.26
N PRO A 200 12.29 44.16 -9.99
CA PRO A 200 13.28 44.91 -10.78
C PRO A 200 12.65 45.86 -11.80
N GLU A 201 11.47 45.50 -12.33
CA GLU A 201 10.72 46.34 -13.28
C GLU A 201 10.10 47.57 -12.60
N GLU A 202 9.49 47.39 -11.43
CA GLU A 202 8.98 48.51 -10.61
C GLU A 202 10.11 49.42 -10.11
N LEU A 203 11.27 48.86 -9.79
CA LEU A 203 12.50 49.61 -9.47
C LEU A 203 12.93 50.50 -10.65
N ALA A 204 13.00 49.94 -11.86
CA ALA A 204 13.35 50.69 -13.07
C ALA A 204 12.29 51.76 -13.43
N ALA A 205 11.00 51.41 -13.36
CA ALA A 205 9.89 52.32 -13.61
C ALA A 205 9.86 53.48 -12.59
N THR A 206 10.12 53.20 -11.32
CA THR A 206 10.19 54.21 -10.26
C THR A 206 11.42 55.09 -10.39
N LYS A 207 12.61 54.54 -10.66
CA LYS A 207 13.80 55.34 -11.00
C LYS A 207 13.55 56.30 -12.16
N LYS A 208 12.85 55.84 -13.21
CA LYS A 208 12.43 56.68 -14.35
C LYS A 208 11.42 57.76 -13.93
N LYS A 209 10.41 57.42 -13.11
CA LYS A 209 9.38 58.34 -12.57
C LYS A 209 9.99 59.46 -11.72
N VAL A 210 10.95 59.16 -10.84
CA VAL A 210 11.64 60.16 -10.00
C VAL A 210 12.81 60.86 -10.72
N GLN A 211 13.03 60.55 -12.00
CA GLN A 211 14.15 61.04 -12.80
C GLN A 211 15.53 60.79 -12.14
N TYR A 212 15.72 59.63 -11.52
CA TYR A 212 16.98 59.24 -10.89
C TYR A 212 18.17 59.42 -11.86
N LYS A 213 19.32 59.90 -11.37
CA LYS A 213 20.52 60.13 -12.20
C LYS A 213 21.74 59.60 -11.45
N GLU A 214 22.37 58.59 -12.02
CA GLU A 214 23.58 57.99 -11.46
C GLU A 214 24.71 59.01 -11.31
N GLY A 215 25.54 58.84 -10.28
CA GLY A 215 26.60 59.78 -9.91
C GLY A 215 26.15 60.97 -9.04
N LEU A 216 24.83 61.19 -8.88
CA LEU A 216 24.24 62.07 -7.88
C LEU A 216 23.75 61.26 -6.66
N PHE A 217 23.59 61.92 -5.52
CA PHE A 217 23.05 61.31 -4.29
C PHE A 217 21.63 61.84 -4.02
N HIS A 218 20.66 60.94 -3.87
CA HIS A 218 19.24 61.28 -3.85
C HIS A 218 18.64 61.21 -2.43
N PHE A 219 18.33 62.38 -1.85
CA PHE A 219 17.69 62.53 -0.54
C PHE A 219 16.17 62.69 -0.67
N ALA A 220 15.39 61.84 0.00
CA ALA A 220 13.94 62.04 0.13
C ALA A 220 13.58 62.67 1.48
N VAL A 221 12.79 63.76 1.48
CA VAL A 221 12.24 64.38 2.70
C VAL A 221 10.78 63.98 2.83
N ALA A 222 10.50 63.07 3.77
CA ALA A 222 9.19 62.46 4.00
C ALA A 222 8.58 62.90 5.35
N GLY A 223 7.28 62.65 5.54
CA GLY A 223 6.55 63.01 6.77
C GLY A 223 5.22 63.71 6.49
N VAL A 224 4.50 64.07 7.54
CA VAL A 224 3.12 64.61 7.46
C VAL A 224 3.01 65.93 6.67
N ALA A 225 1.80 66.24 6.18
CA ALA A 225 1.51 67.54 5.58
C ALA A 225 1.69 68.66 6.62
N GLY A 226 2.16 69.83 6.18
CA GLY A 226 2.44 70.96 7.07
C GLY A 226 3.71 70.84 7.94
N SER A 227 4.43 69.70 7.95
CA SER A 227 5.61 69.54 8.83
C SER A 227 6.82 70.41 8.46
N GLY A 228 6.78 71.08 7.31
CA GLY A 228 7.81 72.04 6.87
C GLY A 228 8.85 71.48 5.91
N LYS A 229 8.58 70.33 5.26
CA LYS A 229 9.49 69.61 4.35
C LYS A 229 10.07 70.50 3.25
N SER A 230 9.20 71.18 2.51
CA SER A 230 9.56 72.12 1.45
C SER A 230 10.41 73.30 1.97
N SER A 231 10.12 73.81 3.17
CA SER A 231 10.94 74.84 3.85
C SER A 231 12.31 74.33 4.28
N LEU A 232 12.42 73.06 4.68
CA LEU A 232 13.71 72.43 5.02
C LEU A 232 14.56 72.22 3.76
N ILE A 233 13.97 71.76 2.66
CA ILE A 233 14.65 71.64 1.35
C ILE A 233 15.18 73.00 0.90
N ASN A 234 14.41 74.08 1.09
CA ASN A 234 14.89 75.44 0.80
C ASN A 234 16.07 75.82 1.68
N ALA A 235 15.98 75.60 3.00
CA ALA A 235 17.04 75.93 3.95
C ALA A 235 18.35 75.15 3.66
N LEU A 236 18.25 73.86 3.33
CA LEU A 236 19.39 72.99 2.95
C LEU A 236 20.04 73.42 1.63
N ARG A 237 19.26 73.93 0.67
CA ARG A 237 19.75 74.54 -0.59
C ARG A 237 20.14 76.03 -0.45
N GLY A 238 20.16 76.57 0.77
CA GLY A 238 20.49 77.98 1.06
C GLY A 238 19.46 79.02 0.58
N LEU A 239 18.31 78.57 0.07
CA LEU A 239 17.24 79.41 -0.48
C LEU A 239 16.24 79.87 0.60
N ARG A 240 15.57 80.98 0.32
CA ARG A 240 14.35 81.41 1.03
C ARG A 240 13.11 80.90 0.29
N ASN A 241 12.02 80.72 1.03
CA ASN A 241 10.72 80.28 0.52
C ASN A 241 10.04 81.20 -0.53
N LYS A 242 10.67 82.32 -0.91
CA LYS A 242 10.22 83.25 -1.95
C LYS A 242 11.26 83.47 -3.06
N ASP A 243 12.40 82.79 -3.00
CA ASP A 243 13.44 82.89 -4.03
C ASP A 243 13.08 82.03 -5.25
N ALA A 244 13.57 82.39 -6.44
CA ALA A 244 13.30 81.62 -7.66
C ALA A 244 13.88 80.20 -7.56
N GLY A 245 13.09 79.19 -7.93
CA GLY A 245 13.49 77.78 -7.81
C GLY A 245 13.46 77.21 -6.38
N ALA A 246 12.90 77.93 -5.41
CA ALA A 246 12.53 77.39 -4.11
C ALA A 246 11.34 76.43 -4.23
N ALA A 247 11.30 75.43 -3.35
CA ALA A 247 10.14 74.58 -3.14
C ALA A 247 8.97 75.41 -2.56
N ALA A 248 7.78 75.27 -3.16
CA ALA A 248 6.61 76.05 -2.78
C ALA A 248 6.18 75.73 -1.34
N THR A 249 5.95 76.77 -0.52
CA THR A 249 5.57 76.58 0.88
C THR A 249 4.21 77.22 1.16
N GLY A 250 3.26 76.43 1.66
CA GLY A 250 1.93 76.88 2.03
C GLY A 250 1.46 76.28 3.36
N ALA A 251 0.42 76.88 3.95
CA ALA A 251 -0.30 76.30 5.09
C ALA A 251 -1.29 75.20 4.63
N VAL A 252 -1.83 75.33 3.43
CA VAL A 252 -2.51 74.26 2.67
C VAL A 252 -1.47 73.44 1.93
N GLU A 253 -1.73 72.14 1.73
CA GLU A 253 -0.84 71.26 0.97
C GLU A 253 -0.61 71.76 -0.46
N THR A 254 0.66 71.88 -0.83
CA THR A 254 1.12 72.38 -2.14
C THR A 254 1.80 71.29 -2.99
N THR A 255 2.12 70.14 -2.40
CA THR A 255 2.92 69.06 -3.03
C THR A 255 2.09 67.77 -3.16
N LEU A 256 1.15 67.74 -4.11
CA LEU A 256 0.35 66.53 -4.43
C LEU A 256 1.14 65.47 -5.20
N VAL A 257 2.27 65.86 -5.81
CA VAL A 257 3.17 65.00 -6.58
C VAL A 257 4.59 65.24 -6.09
N MET A 258 5.38 64.17 -5.97
CA MET A 258 6.79 64.25 -5.61
C MET A 258 7.54 65.23 -6.52
N THR A 259 8.18 66.24 -5.93
CA THR A 259 8.91 67.26 -6.69
C THR A 259 10.41 67.19 -6.41
N ARG A 260 11.21 67.25 -7.49
CA ARG A 260 12.67 67.15 -7.48
C ARG A 260 13.32 68.54 -7.42
N TYR A 261 14.25 68.74 -6.50
CA TYR A 261 15.05 69.94 -6.33
C TYR A 261 16.55 69.57 -6.29
N PRO A 262 17.27 69.64 -7.42
CA PRO A 262 18.73 69.54 -7.42
C PRO A 262 19.34 70.62 -6.52
N ASP A 263 20.50 70.33 -5.93
CA ASP A 263 21.28 71.38 -5.28
C ASP A 263 21.77 72.43 -6.29
N ASN A 264 22.09 73.63 -5.80
CA ASN A 264 22.56 74.74 -6.61
C ASN A 264 24.10 74.82 -6.65
N ASN A 265 24.80 74.17 -5.72
CA ASN A 265 26.26 74.13 -5.68
C ASN A 265 26.81 72.95 -6.53
N PRO A 266 27.67 73.18 -7.54
CA PRO A 266 28.33 72.11 -8.30
C PRO A 266 29.12 71.10 -7.45
N ASP A 267 29.68 71.54 -6.32
CA ASP A 267 30.46 70.68 -5.41
C ASP A 267 29.56 69.73 -4.59
N TYR A 268 28.25 70.00 -4.53
CA TYR A 268 27.24 69.19 -3.87
C TYR A 268 26.37 68.47 -4.90
N PRO A 269 26.71 67.24 -5.31
CA PRO A 269 25.98 66.45 -6.32
C PRO A 269 24.70 65.83 -5.72
N PHE A 270 23.97 66.63 -4.92
CA PHE A 270 22.82 66.20 -4.13
C PHE A 270 21.51 66.56 -4.84
N VAL A 271 20.50 65.73 -4.63
CA VAL A 271 19.15 65.97 -5.16
C VAL A 271 18.14 65.75 -4.05
N TRP A 272 17.44 66.81 -3.69
CA TRP A 272 16.41 66.81 -2.64
C TRP A 272 15.04 66.56 -3.25
N TYR A 273 14.24 65.68 -2.64
CA TYR A 273 12.88 65.36 -3.09
C TYR A 273 11.87 65.68 -2.00
N ASP A 274 10.89 66.53 -2.33
CA ASP A 274 9.73 66.80 -1.46
C ASP A 274 8.68 65.71 -1.71
N ILE A 275 8.45 64.86 -0.71
CA ILE A 275 7.51 63.74 -0.81
C ILE A 275 6.11 64.22 -0.38
N PRO A 276 5.01 63.87 -1.09
CA PRO A 276 3.64 64.23 -0.69
C PRO A 276 3.29 63.83 0.74
N GLY A 277 2.36 64.55 1.38
CA GLY A 277 1.99 64.33 2.78
C GLY A 277 1.47 62.90 3.05
N ALA A 278 1.88 62.33 4.19
CA ALA A 278 1.36 61.03 4.63
C ALA A 278 -0.17 61.04 4.89
N GLY A 279 -0.70 62.13 5.46
CA GLY A 279 -2.09 62.24 5.91
C GLY A 279 -3.07 62.81 4.87
N THR A 280 -2.68 62.93 3.60
CA THR A 280 -3.48 63.63 2.56
C THR A 280 -3.92 62.71 1.41
N LEU A 281 -3.33 61.52 1.31
CA LEU A 281 -3.74 60.46 0.41
C LEU A 281 -4.54 59.40 1.19
N LYS A 282 -5.59 58.83 0.60
CA LYS A 282 -6.36 57.72 1.18
C LYS A 282 -5.62 56.38 1.05
N ILE A 283 -4.38 56.35 1.52
CA ILE A 283 -3.42 55.23 1.39
C ILE A 283 -3.09 54.73 2.80
N PRO A 284 -3.14 53.41 3.08
CA PRO A 284 -2.68 52.86 4.34
C PRO A 284 -1.21 53.20 4.61
N GLU A 285 -0.86 53.52 5.85
CA GLU A 285 0.45 54.05 6.26
C GLU A 285 1.60 53.11 5.87
N TRP A 286 1.33 51.79 5.84
CA TRP A 286 2.28 50.76 5.45
C TRP A 286 2.53 50.68 3.93
N GLN A 287 1.58 51.11 3.10
CA GLN A 287 1.74 51.16 1.64
C GLN A 287 2.43 52.45 1.17
N TYR A 288 2.35 53.54 1.95
CA TYR A 288 2.89 54.85 1.61
C TYR A 288 4.36 54.79 1.15
N PHE A 289 5.21 54.04 1.86
CA PHE A 289 6.63 53.89 1.51
C PHE A 289 6.83 53.33 0.09
N ASN A 290 6.08 52.30 -0.29
CA ASN A 290 6.21 51.67 -1.61
C ASN A 290 5.52 52.49 -2.71
N ILE A 291 4.34 53.07 -2.46
CA ILE A 291 3.61 53.86 -3.47
C ILE A 291 4.32 55.19 -3.79
N GLN A 292 4.97 55.81 -2.80
CA GLN A 292 5.85 56.96 -3.03
C GLN A 292 7.23 56.55 -3.58
N GLY A 293 7.52 55.25 -3.73
CA GLY A 293 8.77 54.77 -4.30
C GLY A 293 10.00 55.00 -3.42
N LEU A 294 9.84 55.10 -2.09
CA LEU A 294 10.91 55.52 -1.19
C LEU A 294 12.13 54.58 -1.20
N TYR A 295 11.97 53.36 -1.71
CA TYR A 295 13.04 52.38 -1.91
C TYR A 295 14.09 52.76 -2.98
N VAL A 296 13.91 53.83 -3.79
CA VAL A 296 14.91 54.25 -4.80
C VAL A 296 15.87 55.35 -4.34
N PHE A 297 15.73 55.84 -3.10
CA PHE A 297 16.55 56.95 -2.58
C PHE A 297 17.75 56.43 -1.78
N ASP A 298 18.87 57.14 -1.88
CA ASP A 298 20.10 56.79 -1.18
C ASP A 298 20.04 57.13 0.33
N CYS A 299 19.14 58.06 0.71
CA CYS A 299 18.89 58.46 2.11
C CYS A 299 17.48 59.07 2.29
N ILE A 300 16.88 58.86 3.47
CA ILE A 300 15.54 59.41 3.82
C ILE A 300 15.61 60.28 5.08
N VAL A 301 15.08 61.49 5.00
CA VAL A 301 14.88 62.41 6.13
C VAL A 301 13.41 62.35 6.54
N VAL A 302 13.13 61.91 7.77
CA VAL A 302 11.78 61.77 8.31
C VAL A 302 11.47 62.99 9.18
N LEU A 303 10.65 63.90 8.65
CA LEU A 303 10.39 65.23 9.22
C LEU A 303 9.00 65.33 9.86
N PHE A 304 8.98 65.39 11.19
CA PHE A 304 7.77 65.57 12.01
C PHE A 304 7.82 66.90 12.78
N ASP A 305 6.65 67.48 13.08
CA ASP A 305 6.57 68.85 13.61
C ASP A 305 5.75 69.00 14.90
N ASN A 306 4.84 68.08 15.22
CA ASN A 306 4.09 68.08 16.48
C ASN A 306 4.17 66.71 17.17
N ARG A 307 3.61 65.67 16.55
CA ARG A 307 3.62 64.29 17.04
C ARG A 307 4.36 63.39 16.05
N PHE A 308 4.96 62.32 16.55
CA PHE A 308 5.48 61.22 15.72
C PHE A 308 4.30 60.31 15.36
N THR A 309 4.21 59.86 14.11
CA THR A 309 3.01 59.16 13.58
C THR A 309 3.29 57.72 13.17
N MET A 310 2.21 56.95 12.97
CA MET A 310 2.30 55.58 12.45
C MET A 310 2.95 55.53 11.05
N THR A 311 2.80 56.57 10.22
CA THR A 311 3.51 56.62 8.94
C THR A 311 5.00 56.88 9.10
N ASP A 312 5.41 57.73 10.06
CA ASP A 312 6.83 57.95 10.35
C ASP A 312 7.50 56.64 10.81
N ILE A 313 6.81 55.87 11.67
CA ILE A 313 7.19 54.51 12.09
C ILE A 313 7.26 53.54 10.91
N ALA A 314 6.26 53.56 10.02
CA ALA A 314 6.22 52.70 8.83
C ALA A 314 7.34 53.02 7.82
N ILE A 315 7.70 54.30 7.68
CA ILE A 315 8.84 54.74 6.86
C ILE A 315 10.14 54.22 7.47
N LEU A 316 10.37 54.37 8.78
CA LEU A 316 11.58 53.85 9.44
C LEU A 316 11.70 52.32 9.33
N ASN A 317 10.62 51.58 9.59
CA ASN A 317 10.62 50.12 9.50
C ASN A 317 10.92 49.61 8.08
N ASN A 318 10.34 50.23 7.05
CA ASN A 318 10.66 49.87 5.66
C ASN A 318 12.06 50.33 5.26
N SER A 319 12.52 51.52 5.67
CA SER A 319 13.89 51.98 5.36
C SER A 319 14.95 51.03 5.93
N ARG A 320 14.76 50.58 7.19
CA ARG A 320 15.58 49.53 7.83
C ARG A 320 15.59 48.23 7.01
N ARG A 321 14.43 47.83 6.45
CA ARG A 321 14.30 46.64 5.58
C ARG A 321 15.13 46.78 4.30
N PHE A 322 15.04 47.92 3.64
CA PHE A 322 15.76 48.21 2.38
C PHE A 322 17.21 48.70 2.60
N LYS A 323 17.69 48.76 3.86
CA LYS A 323 19.03 49.24 4.27
C LYS A 323 19.33 50.70 3.86
N ILE A 324 18.27 51.50 3.74
CA ILE A 324 18.33 52.94 3.46
C ILE A 324 18.51 53.68 4.79
N PRO A 325 19.49 54.61 4.90
CA PRO A 325 19.76 55.35 6.12
C PRO A 325 18.64 56.38 6.38
N THR A 326 18.29 56.54 7.65
CA THR A 326 17.18 57.40 8.09
C THR A 326 17.62 58.42 9.13
N TYR A 327 17.23 59.68 8.90
CA TYR A 327 17.48 60.78 9.83
C TYR A 327 16.14 61.28 10.37
N ILE A 328 15.93 61.14 11.69
CA ILE A 328 14.71 61.60 12.35
C ILE A 328 14.89 63.07 12.73
N VAL A 329 14.11 63.95 12.11
CA VAL A 329 14.27 65.41 12.25
C VAL A 329 13.00 66.03 12.80
N ARG A 330 13.13 66.85 13.86
CA ARG A 330 12.05 67.65 14.43
C ARG A 330 12.17 69.09 13.98
N SER A 331 11.22 69.53 13.16
CA SER A 331 11.14 70.91 12.68
C SER A 331 10.50 71.87 13.71
N LYS A 332 10.47 73.17 13.34
CA LYS A 332 9.77 74.25 14.06
C LYS A 332 10.22 74.43 15.51
N ALA A 333 11.46 74.08 15.86
CA ALA A 333 11.96 74.17 17.23
C ALA A 333 11.85 75.59 17.82
N ASP A 334 12.05 76.62 16.99
CA ASP A 334 11.88 78.03 17.37
C ASP A 334 10.43 78.40 17.72
N GLN A 335 9.42 77.73 17.15
CA GLN A 335 8.01 77.98 17.45
C GLN A 335 7.61 77.23 18.72
N HIS A 336 8.02 75.98 18.89
CA HIS A 336 7.77 75.22 20.12
C HIS A 336 8.42 75.86 21.34
N ILE A 337 9.67 76.32 21.23
CA ILE A 337 10.35 77.02 22.32
C ILE A 337 9.66 78.36 22.63
N ARG A 338 9.12 79.08 21.61
CA ARG A 338 8.32 80.29 21.83
C ARG A 338 6.98 80.00 22.51
N ASN A 339 6.31 78.90 22.17
CA ASN A 339 5.07 78.48 22.83
C ASN A 339 5.33 78.15 24.31
N ILE A 340 6.32 77.28 24.60
CA ILE A 340 6.71 76.93 25.97
C ILE A 340 7.10 78.19 26.77
N MET A 341 7.79 79.16 26.16
CA MET A 341 8.06 80.43 26.83
C MET A 341 6.76 81.15 27.24
N LYS A 342 5.78 81.29 26.34
CA LYS A 342 4.46 81.89 26.66
C LYS A 342 3.75 81.10 27.77
N ASP A 343 3.73 79.77 27.68
CA ASP A 343 3.13 78.89 28.70
C ASP A 343 3.82 79.04 30.09
N THR A 344 5.11 79.38 30.13
CA THR A 344 5.85 79.71 31.36
C THR A 344 5.71 81.18 31.82
N GLY A 345 4.77 81.94 31.27
CA GLY A 345 4.52 83.34 31.67
C GLY A 345 5.48 84.36 31.03
N TYR A 346 5.95 84.11 29.81
CA TYR A 346 6.55 85.16 28.97
C TYR A 346 5.48 85.78 28.08
N ASP A 347 4.85 86.87 28.53
CA ASP A 347 4.11 87.72 27.60
C ASP A 347 5.10 88.55 26.76
N SER A 348 4.79 88.71 25.48
CA SER A 348 5.51 89.62 24.58
C SER A 348 5.05 91.08 24.76
N ASP A 349 3.85 91.28 25.29
CA ASP A 349 3.10 92.53 25.14
C ASP A 349 3.11 93.37 26.44
N GLU A 350 3.46 92.75 27.58
CA GLU A 350 3.76 93.43 28.86
C GLU A 350 5.26 93.78 29.02
N SER A 351 6.12 93.37 28.08
CA SER A 351 7.54 93.09 28.34
C SER A 351 8.55 94.05 27.68
N GLU A 352 8.24 95.34 27.54
CA GLU A 352 9.22 96.33 27.02
C GLU A 352 10.38 96.60 28.00
N GLU A 353 10.14 96.51 29.31
CA GLU A 353 11.17 96.70 30.36
C GLU A 353 11.80 95.38 30.88
N GLU A 354 11.28 94.21 30.47
CA GLU A 354 11.77 92.91 30.92
C GLU A 354 13.19 92.60 30.38
N GLY A 355 14.19 92.93 31.20
CA GLY A 355 15.61 92.87 30.85
C GLY A 355 16.03 91.57 30.13
N VAL A 356 16.92 91.73 29.15
CA VAL A 356 17.40 90.69 28.21
C VAL A 356 17.80 89.37 28.90
N GLU A 357 18.26 89.43 30.14
CA GLU A 357 18.60 88.27 30.97
C GLU A 357 17.42 87.37 31.32
N ARG A 358 16.25 87.94 31.68
CA ARG A 358 15.04 87.15 32.02
C ARG A 358 14.54 86.39 30.80
N ARG A 359 14.41 87.09 29.67
CA ARG A 359 14.10 86.47 28.36
C ARG A 359 15.10 85.38 27.96
N ASN A 360 16.40 85.60 28.17
CA ASN A 360 17.44 84.60 27.90
C ASN A 360 17.39 83.40 28.86
N ARG A 361 17.02 83.61 30.13
CA ARG A 361 16.84 82.55 31.14
C ARG A 361 15.65 81.65 30.78
N LEU A 362 14.51 82.26 30.46
CA LEU A 362 13.30 81.56 30.00
C LEU A 362 13.56 80.81 28.69
N TYR A 363 14.20 81.44 27.70
CA TYR A 363 14.57 80.76 26.46
C TYR A 363 15.50 79.55 26.67
N LYS A 364 16.49 79.64 27.58
CA LYS A 364 17.36 78.52 27.94
C LYS A 364 16.59 77.39 28.63
N ALA A 365 15.66 77.71 29.52
CA ALA A 365 14.81 76.72 30.20
C ALA A 365 13.87 76.01 29.22
N ALA A 366 13.08 76.77 28.46
CA ALA A 366 12.16 76.25 27.44
C ALA A 366 12.88 75.41 26.37
N ARG A 367 14.06 75.85 25.91
CA ARG A 367 14.92 75.06 25.00
C ARG A 367 15.34 73.73 25.63
N LYS A 368 15.80 73.73 26.88
CA LYS A 368 16.23 72.50 27.57
C LYS A 368 15.06 71.52 27.72
N GLN A 369 13.91 72.02 28.17
CA GLN A 369 12.67 71.26 28.31
C GLN A 369 12.27 70.62 26.96
N PHE A 370 12.12 71.43 25.91
CA PHE A 370 11.72 70.97 24.59
C PHE A 370 12.64 69.87 24.02
N ILE A 371 13.96 70.00 24.20
CA ILE A 371 14.93 68.99 23.77
C ILE A 371 14.78 67.69 24.55
N GLN A 372 14.59 67.76 25.88
CA GLN A 372 14.43 66.59 26.74
C GLN A 372 13.11 65.86 26.47
N GLU A 373 12.00 66.60 26.35
CA GLU A 373 10.68 66.06 26.05
C GLU A 373 10.61 65.43 24.65
N THR A 374 11.14 66.11 23.63
CA THR A 374 11.17 65.58 22.24
C THR A 374 11.97 64.28 22.17
N ARG A 375 13.19 64.24 22.74
CA ARG A 375 14.04 63.04 22.70
C ARG A 375 13.43 61.89 23.51
N LYS A 376 12.83 62.16 24.68
CA LYS A 376 12.10 61.15 25.48
C LYS A 376 10.88 60.61 24.72
N SER A 377 10.10 61.48 24.07
CA SER A 377 8.90 61.08 23.34
C SER A 377 9.23 60.20 22.13
N VAL A 378 10.20 60.60 21.30
CA VAL A 378 10.60 59.76 20.15
C VAL A 378 11.21 58.44 20.60
N LYS A 379 12.06 58.43 21.63
CA LYS A 379 12.63 57.18 22.15
C LYS A 379 11.55 56.18 22.56
N ALA A 380 10.54 56.61 23.34
CA ALA A 380 9.41 55.76 23.71
C ALA A 380 8.61 55.27 22.48
N ASN A 381 8.47 56.10 21.43
CA ASN A 381 7.81 55.69 20.19
C ASN A 381 8.64 54.69 19.36
N LEU A 382 9.98 54.77 19.38
CA LEU A 382 10.86 53.79 18.74
C LEU A 382 10.86 52.46 19.49
N GLU A 383 10.91 52.50 20.83
CA GLU A 383 10.81 51.33 21.71
C GLU A 383 9.47 50.61 21.51
N ASN A 384 8.34 51.35 21.54
CA ASN A 384 7.01 50.80 21.24
C ASN A 384 6.88 50.23 19.82
N ALA A 385 7.68 50.71 18.86
CA ALA A 385 7.73 50.22 17.48
C ALA A 385 8.76 49.09 17.25
N ASN A 386 9.46 48.64 18.30
CA ASN A 386 10.56 47.66 18.25
C ASN A 386 11.69 48.05 17.25
N LEU A 387 11.90 49.35 17.10
CA LEU A 387 12.97 49.96 16.30
C LEU A 387 14.21 50.22 17.16
N PRO A 388 15.42 50.21 16.58
CA PRO A 388 16.62 50.65 17.29
C PRO A 388 16.53 52.13 17.64
N ASP A 389 17.07 52.50 18.80
CA ASP A 389 17.22 53.88 19.24
C ASP A 389 18.03 54.69 18.21
N GLN A 390 17.56 55.89 17.89
CA GLN A 390 18.09 56.72 16.79
C GLN A 390 18.16 58.18 17.23
N ARG A 391 19.22 58.88 16.82
CA ARG A 391 19.38 60.31 17.13
C ARG A 391 18.27 61.12 16.47
N VAL A 392 17.61 61.96 17.27
CA VAL A 392 16.66 62.98 16.80
C VAL A 392 17.37 64.32 16.73
N TYR A 393 17.37 64.91 15.54
CA TYR A 393 17.93 66.23 15.27
C TYR A 393 16.82 67.27 15.39
N ILE A 394 16.96 68.21 16.33
CA ILE A 394 15.98 69.25 16.59
C ILE A 394 16.44 70.54 15.92
N ILE A 395 15.62 71.09 15.01
CA ILE A 395 16.03 72.18 14.11
C ILE A 395 15.00 73.31 13.99
N SER A 396 15.51 74.50 13.69
CA SER A 396 14.76 75.62 13.13
C SER A 396 15.22 75.92 11.71
N ASN A 397 14.29 76.09 10.77
CA ASN A 397 14.61 76.35 9.36
C ASN A 397 15.37 77.67 9.16
N ASP A 398 15.13 78.68 10.00
CA ASP A 398 15.84 79.96 9.95
C ASP A 398 17.29 79.83 10.40
N THR A 399 17.53 79.02 11.44
CA THR A 399 18.88 78.66 11.90
C THR A 399 19.59 77.83 10.85
N MET A 400 18.87 76.90 10.20
CA MET A 400 19.39 76.03 9.16
C MET A 400 19.85 76.84 7.92
N GLN A 401 18.99 77.72 7.41
CA GLN A 401 19.31 78.62 6.31
C GLN A 401 20.47 79.58 6.66
N ALA A 402 20.57 80.02 7.92
CA ALA A 402 21.68 80.86 8.36
C ALA A 402 23.03 80.13 8.26
N ILE A 403 23.10 78.86 8.70
CA ILE A 403 24.33 78.04 8.63
C ILE A 403 24.74 77.78 7.17
N VAL A 404 23.81 77.33 6.32
CA VAL A 404 24.10 77.02 4.91
C VAL A 404 24.56 78.25 4.12
N ARG A 405 24.20 79.46 4.60
CA ARG A 405 24.66 80.75 4.04
C ARG A 405 25.83 81.35 4.81
N GLU A 406 26.68 80.49 5.38
CA GLU A 406 27.95 80.80 6.07
C GLU A 406 27.83 81.77 7.27
N LYS A 407 26.66 81.82 7.92
CA LYS A 407 26.44 82.64 9.12
C LYS A 407 26.49 81.79 10.38
N THR A 408 26.83 82.44 11.50
CA THR A 408 26.91 81.82 12.83
C THR A 408 25.70 82.20 13.69
N PRO A 409 24.54 81.53 13.54
CA PRO A 409 23.35 81.86 14.33
C PRO A 409 23.53 81.52 15.81
N LYS A 410 23.23 82.49 16.69
CA LYS A 410 23.38 82.38 18.16
C LYS A 410 22.41 81.40 18.85
N LYS A 411 21.71 80.54 18.10
CA LYS A 411 20.59 79.71 18.57
C LYS A 411 20.65 78.24 18.12
N THR A 412 21.75 77.78 17.51
CA THR A 412 21.95 76.38 17.06
C THR A 412 21.60 75.33 18.13
N ILE A 413 20.88 74.29 17.73
CA ILE A 413 20.48 73.13 18.53
C ILE A 413 21.19 71.87 18.01
N ASP A 414 20.71 71.25 16.93
CA ASP A 414 21.32 70.10 16.25
C ASP A 414 21.57 70.36 14.75
N GLU A 415 21.38 71.59 14.23
CA GLU A 415 21.46 71.89 12.80
C GLU A 415 22.84 71.64 12.17
N LEU A 416 23.93 71.91 12.89
CA LEU A 416 25.31 71.70 12.41
C LEU A 416 25.63 70.21 12.31
N ASP A 417 25.25 69.45 13.34
CA ASP A 417 25.38 68.00 13.40
C ASP A 417 24.57 67.35 12.27
N LEU A 418 23.32 67.78 12.04
CA LEU A 418 22.48 67.25 10.96
C LEU A 418 23.12 67.44 9.58
N LEU A 419 23.67 68.62 9.26
CA LEU A 419 24.42 68.80 8.01
C LEU A 419 25.63 67.89 7.93
N SER A 420 26.43 67.85 9.01
CA SER A 420 27.66 67.07 9.06
C SER A 420 27.37 65.60 8.81
N ASP A 421 26.39 65.04 9.51
CA ASP A 421 26.03 63.62 9.44
C ASP A 421 25.35 63.27 8.10
N LEU A 422 24.55 64.16 7.50
CA LEU A 422 23.96 63.96 6.16
C LEU A 422 25.01 64.03 5.04
N PHE A 423 25.91 65.01 5.09
CA PHE A 423 26.94 65.19 4.07
C PHE A 423 28.02 64.11 4.17
N ASN A 424 28.42 63.71 5.39
CA ASN A 424 29.35 62.61 5.59
C ASN A 424 28.80 61.28 5.04
N GLU A 425 27.54 60.93 5.33
CA GLU A 425 26.90 59.71 4.80
C GLU A 425 26.83 59.74 3.25
N ALA A 426 26.51 60.90 2.66
CA ALA A 426 26.52 61.07 1.21
C ALA A 426 27.92 60.93 0.60
N HIS A 427 28.96 61.51 1.21
CA HIS A 427 30.34 61.36 0.76
C HIS A 427 30.84 59.91 0.88
N VAL A 428 30.56 59.23 2.00
CA VAL A 428 30.95 57.83 2.22
C VAL A 428 30.26 56.90 1.23
N ARG A 429 28.92 56.98 1.10
CA ARG A 429 28.17 56.11 0.18
C ARG A 429 28.49 56.38 -1.28
N ARG A 430 28.63 57.65 -1.70
CA ARG A 430 29.03 57.98 -3.07
C ARG A 430 30.43 57.44 -3.40
N SER A 431 31.35 57.47 -2.45
CA SER A 431 32.69 56.89 -2.61
C SER A 431 32.63 55.36 -2.78
N ALA A 432 31.78 54.69 -2.00
CA ALA A 432 31.55 53.24 -2.13
C ALA A 432 30.88 52.87 -3.47
N GLN A 433 29.81 53.58 -3.86
CA GLN A 433 29.12 53.39 -5.14
C GLN A 433 30.05 53.61 -6.34
N LEU A 434 30.92 54.63 -6.28
CA LEU A 434 31.93 54.88 -7.33
C LEU A 434 32.98 53.78 -7.38
N ALA A 435 33.47 53.28 -6.24
CA ALA A 435 34.42 52.18 -6.19
C ALA A 435 33.82 50.87 -6.73
N GLU A 436 32.56 50.57 -6.41
CA GLU A 436 31.81 49.42 -6.92
C GLU A 436 31.57 49.54 -8.44
N ALA A 437 31.15 50.71 -8.93
CA ALA A 437 30.99 50.96 -10.35
C ALA A 437 32.30 50.81 -11.15
N VAL A 438 33.42 51.31 -10.61
CA VAL A 438 34.75 51.16 -11.22
C VAL A 438 35.20 49.69 -11.20
N ALA A 439 34.97 48.96 -10.11
CA ALA A 439 35.29 47.53 -10.04
C ALA A 439 34.49 46.70 -11.05
N ASN A 440 33.18 46.98 -11.18
CA ASN A 440 32.32 46.32 -12.16
C ASN A 440 32.71 46.65 -13.61
N ALA A 441 33.08 47.91 -13.91
CA ALA A 441 33.58 48.30 -15.23
C ALA A 441 34.93 47.63 -15.56
N ALA A 442 35.85 47.53 -14.58
CA ALA A 442 37.11 46.82 -14.74
C ALA A 442 36.89 45.32 -15.02
N GLY A 443 36.00 44.66 -14.25
CA GLY A 443 35.62 43.26 -14.45
C GLY A 443 34.97 42.99 -15.81
N ALA A 444 34.08 43.87 -16.26
CA ALA A 444 33.50 43.77 -17.61
C ALA A 444 34.57 43.88 -18.72
N SER A 445 35.60 44.72 -18.53
CA SER A 445 36.67 44.88 -19.52
C SER A 445 37.57 43.66 -19.67
N SER A 446 37.73 42.83 -18.63
CA SER A 446 38.58 41.64 -18.67
C SER A 446 37.89 40.43 -19.29
N GLY A 447 36.56 40.33 -19.21
CA GLY A 447 35.77 39.25 -19.82
C GLY A 447 35.64 39.29 -21.36
N SER A 448 36.08 40.38 -22.01
CA SER A 448 35.93 40.60 -23.47
C SER A 448 37.18 40.22 -24.30
N ARG A 449 38.08 39.37 -23.79
CA ARG A 449 39.33 38.96 -24.46
C ARG A 449 39.64 37.45 -24.38
N HIS A 450 38.65 36.60 -24.67
CA HIS A 450 38.84 35.19 -25.02
C HIS A 450 38.08 34.90 -26.32
#